data_AF-A0A660Z1S5-F1
#
_entry.id   AF-A0A660Z1S5-F1
#
_cell.length_a   1.000
_cell.length_b   1.000
_cell.length_c   1.000
_cell.angle_alpha   90.00
_cell.angle_beta   90.00
_cell.angle_gamma   90.00
#
_symmetry.space_group_name_H-M   'P 1'
#
loop_
_entity.id
_entity.type
_entity.pdbx_description
1 polymer ?
#
loop_
_entity_poly.entity_id
_entity_poly.type
_entity_poly.pdbx_seq_one_letter_code
_entity_poly.pdbx_strand_id
1 'polypeptide(L)'
;MRNNGIRKQRDTSYSMTQKLLKKIGEGRVVEYWKRHGMYKSAELLSIEMQEYVSPYTMRHISNIKNLKRPVNKLSPIYKGVMAGTVPASYYRHLIFPEEENENV
;
A
#
# COMPACT_ATOMS: atom_id res chain seq x y z
N MET A 1 -1.48 -43.81 -7.33
CA MET A 1 -0.54 -42.77 -6.86
C MET A 1 -0.71 -41.53 -7.72
N ARG A 2 -1.16 -40.39 -7.17
CA ARG A 2 -1.24 -39.13 -7.92
C ARG A 2 0.14 -38.48 -7.88
N ASN A 3 0.76 -38.32 -9.05
CA ASN A 3 1.96 -37.48 -9.20
C ASN A 3 1.55 -36.03 -8.90
N ASN A 4 1.75 -35.60 -7.65
CA ASN A 4 1.75 -34.19 -7.31
C ASN A 4 3.05 -33.61 -7.89
N GLY A 5 3.01 -33.22 -9.16
CA GLY A 5 4.12 -32.52 -9.81
C GLY A 5 4.48 -31.29 -8.99
N ILE A 6 5.67 -31.30 -8.40
CA ILE A 6 6.22 -30.14 -7.70
C ILE A 6 6.37 -29.05 -8.75
N ARG A 7 5.43 -28.09 -8.77
CA ARG A 7 5.49 -26.95 -9.67
C ARG A 7 6.77 -26.18 -9.34
N LYS A 8 7.67 -26.09 -10.32
CA LYS A 8 8.90 -25.28 -10.21
C LYS A 8 8.50 -23.86 -9.80
N GLN A 9 9.06 -23.36 -8.71
CA GLN A 9 8.74 -22.02 -8.21
C GLN A 9 9.08 -20.99 -9.29
N ARG A 10 8.13 -20.10 -9.60
CA ARG A 10 8.33 -19.06 -10.62
C ARG A 10 9.37 -18.07 -10.10
N ASP A 11 10.43 -17.87 -10.88
CA ASP A 11 11.36 -16.77 -10.61
C ASP A 11 10.60 -15.45 -10.73
N THR A 12 10.69 -14.62 -9.71
CA THR A 12 10.03 -13.32 -9.60
C THR A 12 11.02 -12.21 -9.26
N SER A 13 12.33 -12.51 -9.31
CA SER A 13 13.45 -11.61 -9.00
C SER A 13 13.44 -10.32 -9.80
N TYR A 14 12.91 -10.37 -11.02
CA TYR A 14 12.74 -9.24 -11.91
C TYR A 14 11.55 -8.34 -11.54
N SER A 15 10.65 -8.78 -10.66
CA SER A 15 9.48 -8.00 -10.29
C SER A 15 9.91 -6.71 -9.59
N MET A 16 9.26 -5.59 -9.97
CA MET A 16 9.53 -4.29 -9.36
C MET A 16 9.40 -4.35 -7.84
N THR A 17 8.43 -5.11 -7.32
CA THR A 17 8.27 -5.38 -5.89
C THR A 17 9.53 -5.92 -5.23
N GLN A 18 10.13 -6.98 -5.78
CA GLN A 18 11.33 -7.58 -5.20
C GLN A 18 12.54 -6.68 -5.33
N LYS A 19 12.70 -5.98 -6.47
CA LYS A 19 13.74 -4.96 -6.64
C LYS A 19 13.64 -3.86 -5.58
N LEU A 20 12.43 -3.33 -5.35
CA LEU A 20 12.17 -2.29 -4.36
C LEU A 20 12.52 -2.75 -2.95
N LEU A 21 12.01 -3.92 -2.54
CA LEU A 21 12.26 -4.45 -1.22
C LEU A 21 13.75 -4.75 -0.98
N LYS A 22 14.48 -5.16 -2.02
CA LYS A 22 15.92 -5.44 -1.94
C LYS A 22 16.78 -4.18 -1.92
N LYS A 23 16.48 -3.18 -2.76
CA LYS A 23 17.31 -1.96 -2.92
C LYS A 23 17.01 -0.89 -1.88
N ILE A 24 15.73 -0.65 -1.59
CA ILE A 24 15.28 0.42 -0.69
C ILE A 24 15.05 -0.10 0.73
N GLY A 25 14.71 -1.39 0.85
CA GLY A 25 14.38 -2.01 2.12
C GLY A 25 12.89 -1.87 2.47
N GLU A 26 12.34 -2.93 3.05
CA GLU A 26 10.92 -3.02 3.40
C GLU A 26 10.46 -1.88 4.34
N GLY A 27 11.23 -1.59 5.39
CA GLY A 27 10.86 -0.57 6.38
C GLY A 27 10.63 0.81 5.76
N ARG A 28 11.51 1.19 4.83
CA ARG A 28 11.41 2.49 4.14
C ARG A 28 10.18 2.52 3.22
N VAL A 29 9.93 1.45 2.46
CA VAL A 29 8.72 1.33 1.62
C VAL A 29 7.44 1.46 2.44
N VAL A 30 7.40 0.85 3.63
CA VAL A 30 6.27 0.98 4.57
C VAL A 30 6.13 2.41 5.09
N GLU A 31 7.23 3.10 5.39
CA GLU A 31 7.23 4.49 5.82
C GLU A 31 6.63 5.42 4.74
N TYR A 32 7.09 5.28 3.50
CA TYR A 32 6.54 6.03 2.36
C TYR A 32 5.03 5.77 2.24
N TRP A 33 4.60 4.50 2.28
CA TRP A 33 3.18 4.15 2.21
C TRP A 33 2.35 4.83 3.30
N LYS A 34 2.82 4.77 4.56
CA LYS A 34 2.12 5.36 5.71
C LYS A 34 1.96 6.87 5.58
N ARG A 35 3.02 7.57 5.15
CA ARG A 35 3.06 9.03 5.04
C ARG A 35 2.34 9.57 3.82
N HIS A 36 2.53 8.92 2.67
CA HIS A 36 2.20 9.50 1.36
C HIS A 36 1.13 8.72 0.60
N GLY A 37 0.83 7.48 1.00
CA GLY A 37 -0.10 6.62 0.27
C GLY A 37 0.43 6.20 -1.10
N MET A 38 -0.44 5.63 -1.93
CA MET A 38 -0.04 4.92 -3.16
C MET A 38 0.72 5.78 -4.19
N TYR A 39 0.12 6.88 -4.63
CA TYR A 39 0.63 7.66 -5.76
C TYR A 39 1.93 8.38 -5.44
N LYS A 40 1.95 9.13 -4.33
CA LYS A 40 3.14 9.93 -3.97
C LYS A 40 4.30 9.06 -3.49
N SER A 41 4.04 7.91 -2.88
CA SER A 41 5.10 6.93 -2.60
C SER A 41 5.73 6.41 -3.89
N ALA A 42 4.92 6.06 -4.89
CA ALA A 42 5.44 5.54 -6.16
C ALA A 42 6.32 6.56 -6.89
N GLU A 43 5.91 7.83 -6.89
CA GLU A 43 6.71 8.94 -7.43
C GLU A 43 8.07 9.07 -6.72
N LEU A 44 8.07 9.17 -5.38
CA LEU A 44 9.29 9.36 -4.60
C LEU A 44 10.24 8.16 -4.70
N LEU A 45 9.68 6.95 -4.64
CA LEU A 45 10.44 5.71 -4.81
C LEU A 45 10.98 5.57 -6.23
N SER A 46 10.31 6.11 -7.25
CA SER A 46 10.84 6.09 -8.62
C SER A 46 12.12 6.93 -8.74
N ILE A 47 12.12 8.11 -8.11
CA ILE A 47 13.28 8.99 -8.06
C ILE A 47 14.43 8.31 -7.32
N GLU A 48 14.16 7.74 -6.14
CA GLU A 48 15.18 7.08 -5.32
C GLU A 48 15.73 5.80 -5.98
N MET A 49 14.87 5.02 -6.65
CA MET A 49 15.27 3.85 -7.41
C MET A 49 16.05 4.21 -8.69
N GLN A 50 15.88 5.43 -9.22
CA GLN A 50 16.23 5.81 -10.58
C GLN A 50 15.57 4.88 -11.64
N GLU A 51 14.40 4.34 -11.32
CA GLU A 51 13.63 3.42 -12.17
C GLU A 51 12.15 3.66 -11.91
N TYR A 52 11.30 3.59 -12.94
CA TYR A 52 9.86 3.84 -12.76
C TYR A 52 9.22 2.79 -11.86
N VAL A 53 8.62 3.25 -10.76
CA VAL A 53 7.78 2.47 -9.85
C VAL A 53 6.32 2.82 -10.12
N SER A 54 5.54 1.83 -10.55
CA SER A 54 4.10 2.03 -10.75
C SER A 54 3.36 2.20 -9.42
N PRO A 55 2.33 3.06 -9.35
CA PRO A 55 1.38 3.08 -8.23
C PRO A 55 0.78 1.70 -7.92
N TYR A 56 0.60 0.85 -8.93
CA TYR A 56 0.09 -0.51 -8.74
C TYR A 56 1.09 -1.44 -8.06
N THR A 57 2.40 -1.18 -8.17
CA THR A 57 3.42 -1.86 -7.36
C THR A 57 3.19 -1.55 -5.88
N MET A 58 2.95 -0.28 -5.54
CA MET A 58 2.67 0.12 -4.17
C MET A 58 1.35 -0.49 -3.65
N ARG A 59 0.30 -0.55 -4.49
CA ARG A 59 -0.95 -1.25 -4.16
C ARG A 59 -0.72 -2.74 -3.91
N HIS A 60 0.11 -3.39 -4.73
CA HIS A 60 0.41 -4.79 -4.56
C HIS A 60 1.15 -5.04 -3.24
N ILE A 61 2.19 -4.24 -2.96
CA ILE A 61 2.94 -4.30 -1.70
C ILE A 61 2.02 -4.10 -0.50
N SER A 62 1.13 -3.10 -0.54
CA SER A 62 0.22 -2.86 0.57
C SER A 62 -0.74 -4.02 0.81
N ASN A 63 -1.21 -4.69 -0.26
CA ASN A 63 -2.05 -5.88 -0.12
C ASN A 63 -1.28 -7.07 0.46
N ILE A 64 -0.11 -7.42 -0.09
CA ILE A 64 0.65 -8.60 0.38
C ILE A 64 1.21 -8.44 1.80
N LYS A 65 1.48 -7.19 2.22
CA LYS A 65 1.95 -6.86 3.57
C LYS A 65 0.85 -6.37 4.51
N ASN A 66 -0.42 -6.37 4.07
CA ASN A 66 -1.56 -5.86 4.82
C ASN A 66 -1.33 -4.46 5.44
N LEU A 67 -0.72 -3.56 4.67
CA LEU A 67 -0.33 -2.24 5.16
C LEU A 67 -1.54 -1.36 5.36
N LYS A 68 -1.62 -0.76 6.55
CA LYS A 68 -2.61 0.26 6.91
C LYS A 68 -1.96 1.62 7.03
N ARG A 69 -2.71 2.68 6.73
CA ARG A 69 -2.22 4.06 6.88
C ARG A 69 -3.31 4.99 7.43
N PRO A 70 -2.96 6.03 8.20
CA PRO A 70 -3.93 7.04 8.60
C PRO A 70 -4.45 7.80 7.37
N VAL A 71 -5.74 8.11 7.37
CA VAL A 71 -6.36 8.96 6.36
C VAL A 71 -6.26 10.43 6.75
N ASN A 72 -6.10 11.30 5.76
CA ASN A 72 -6.20 12.74 5.98
C ASN A 72 -7.68 13.15 6.02
N LYS A 73 -8.12 13.83 7.09
CA LYS A 73 -9.51 14.32 7.27
C LYS A 73 -9.96 15.24 6.12
N LEU A 74 -9.04 15.94 5.46
CA LEU A 74 -9.32 16.82 4.32
C LEU A 74 -9.48 16.06 2.99
N SER A 75 -9.09 14.79 2.94
CA SER A 75 -9.14 14.02 1.68
C SER A 75 -10.58 13.75 1.23
N PRO A 76 -10.85 13.70 -0.09
CA PRO A 76 -12.18 13.37 -0.60
C PRO A 76 -12.70 12.02 -0.11
N ILE A 77 -11.81 11.04 0.07
CA ILE A 77 -12.18 9.72 0.58
C ILE A 77 -12.66 9.80 2.04
N TYR A 78 -12.04 10.62 2.90
CA TYR A 78 -12.53 10.82 4.26
C TYR A 78 -13.95 11.39 4.26
N LYS A 79 -14.16 12.47 3.51
CA LYS A 79 -15.47 13.12 3.39
C LYS A 79 -16.54 12.15 2.86
N GLY A 80 -16.19 11.35 1.84
CA GLY A 80 -17.10 10.35 1.27
C GLY A 80 -17.43 9.21 2.24
N VAL A 81 -16.46 8.73 3.02
CA VAL A 81 -16.72 7.71 4.05
C VAL A 81 -17.64 8.27 5.14
N MET A 82 -17.35 9.46 5.65
CA MET A 82 -18.18 10.10 6.70
C MET A 82 -19.61 10.39 6.21
N ALA A 83 -19.79 10.68 4.91
CA ALA A 83 -21.10 10.85 4.29
C ALA A 83 -21.81 9.52 3.96
N GLY A 84 -21.18 8.36 4.19
CA GLY A 84 -21.75 7.05 3.87
C GLY A 84 -21.83 6.74 2.36
N THR A 85 -21.15 7.51 1.51
CA THR A 85 -21.25 7.38 0.04
C THR A 85 -20.20 6.45 -0.57
N VAL A 86 -19.24 5.98 0.23
CA VAL A 86 -18.14 5.12 -0.21
C VAL A 86 -18.30 3.71 0.39
N PRO A 87 -18.24 2.63 -0.41
CA PRO A 87 -18.25 1.28 0.12
C PRO A 87 -16.99 0.91 0.90
N ALA A 88 -17.12 0.11 1.97
CA ALA A 88 -16.02 -0.32 2.84
C ALA A 88 -14.85 -1.01 2.11
N SER A 89 -15.12 -1.67 0.98
CA SER A 89 -14.10 -2.30 0.14
C SER A 89 -13.04 -1.31 -0.39
N TYR A 90 -13.39 -0.03 -0.55
CA TYR A 90 -12.51 0.99 -1.10
C TYR A 90 -11.51 1.55 -0.08
N TYR A 91 -11.77 1.42 1.23
CA TYR A 91 -10.96 2.03 2.29
C TYR A 91 -10.49 1.05 3.38
N ARG A 92 -10.55 -0.26 3.14
CA ARG A 92 -10.05 -1.30 4.07
C ARG A 92 -8.61 -1.12 4.57
N HIS A 93 -7.80 -0.35 3.84
CA HIS A 93 -6.38 -0.09 4.11
C HIS A 93 -6.15 1.28 4.79
N LEU A 94 -7.22 2.02 5.09
CA LEU A 94 -7.20 3.32 5.74
C LEU A 94 -7.63 3.17 7.20
N ILE A 95 -6.91 3.86 8.08
CA ILE A 95 -7.26 4.04 9.49
C ILE A 95 -7.88 5.43 9.59
N PHE A 96 -9.15 5.47 9.94
CA PHE A 96 -9.87 6.71 10.18
C PHE A 96 -9.60 7.10 11.64
N PRO A 97 -9.13 8.33 11.92
CA PRO A 97 -9.04 8.80 13.29
C PRO A 97 -10.45 8.76 13.89
N GLU A 98 -10.59 8.20 15.09
CA GLU A 98 -11.81 8.36 15.87
C GLU A 98 -12.00 9.86 16.15
N GLU A 99 -13.24 10.34 16.05
CA GLU A 99 -13.55 11.66 16.60
C GLU A 99 -13.31 11.54 18.10
N GLU A 100 -12.37 12.33 18.63
CA GLU A 100 -12.31 12.57 20.07
C GLU A 100 -13.66 13.17 20.44
N ASN A 101 -14.54 12.35 21.02
CA ASN A 101 -15.71 12.86 21.71
C ASN A 101 -15.18 13.68 22.89
N GLU A 102 -15.01 14.99 22.70
CA GLU A 102 -14.92 15.97 23.78
C GLU A 102 -16.27 15.97 24.51
N ASN A 103 -16.53 14.92 25.30
CA ASN A 103 -17.54 14.90 26.34
C ASN A 103 -16.80 14.70 27.66
N VAL A 104 -16.11 15.74 28.11
CA VAL A 104 -15.73 15.98 29.52
C VAL A 104 -16.02 17.43 29.86
#